data_AF-A0A9E2BC50-F1
#
_entry.id   AF-A0A9E2BC50-F1
#
_cell.length_a   1.000
_cell.length_b   1.000
_cell.length_c   1.000
_cell.angle_alpha   90.00
_cell.angle_beta   90.00
_cell.angle_gamma   90.00
#
_symmetry.space_group_name_H-M   'P 1'
#
loop_
_entity.id
_entity.type
_entity.pdbx_description
1 polymer ?
#
loop_
_entity_poly.entity_id
_entity_poly.type
_entity_poly.pdbx_seq_one_letter_code
_entity_poly.pdbx_strand_id
1 'polypeptide(L)'
;MNMNKWLAKLEDFLDLSKHEQEKKHKKLLKIIRKLEEKKHKLEDEVVNECKADDTSHRCHELTKELKVVSKLVKKAKKHDSRRQA
;
A
#
# COMPACT_ATOMS: atom_id res chain seq x y z
N MET A 1 20.02 39.65 15.92
CA MET A 1 19.10 38.53 15.59
C MET A 1 19.82 37.25 16.01
N ASN A 2 19.35 36.58 17.06
CA ASN A 2 20.11 35.51 17.74
C ASN A 2 20.08 34.20 16.92
N MET A 3 21.22 33.51 16.76
CA MET A 3 21.30 32.21 16.06
C MET A 3 20.30 31.18 16.61
N ASN A 4 19.98 31.25 17.90
CA ASN A 4 18.98 30.39 18.55
C ASN A 4 17.58 30.49 17.91
N LYS A 5 17.19 31.66 17.36
CA LYS A 5 15.91 31.80 16.63
C LYS A 5 15.93 31.07 15.28
N TRP A 6 17.09 30.96 14.65
CA TRP A 6 17.23 30.25 13.38
C TRP A 6 17.25 28.73 13.61
N LEU A 7 17.93 28.25 14.66
CA LEU A 7 17.90 26.85 15.08
C LEU A 7 16.47 26.37 15.38
N ALA A 8 15.71 27.11 16.19
CA ALA A 8 14.33 26.76 16.51
C ALA A 8 13.43 26.66 15.26
N LYS A 9 13.56 27.62 14.32
CA LYS A 9 12.81 27.57 13.06
C LYS A 9 13.18 26.35 12.20
N LEU A 10 14.43 25.93 12.25
CA LEU A 10 14.94 24.80 11.47
C LEU A 10 14.48 23.48 12.09
N GLU A 11 14.47 23.38 13.42
CA GLU A 11 13.88 22.27 14.17
C GLU A 11 12.37 22.16 13.91
N ASP A 12 11.62 23.27 13.99
CA ASP A 12 10.18 23.30 13.67
C ASP A 12 9.91 22.85 12.23
N PHE A 13 10.72 23.32 11.28
CA PHE A 13 10.59 22.92 9.88
C PHE A 13 10.90 21.43 9.67
N LEU A 14 11.93 20.91 10.32
CA LEU A 14 12.27 19.49 10.29
C LEU A 14 11.18 18.63 10.95
N ASP A 15 10.55 19.10 12.02
CA ASP A 15 9.45 18.41 12.69
C ASP A 15 8.19 18.34 11.82
N LEU A 16 7.83 19.45 11.16
CA LEU A 16 6.76 19.48 10.17
C LEU A 16 6.99 18.44 9.06
N SER A 17 8.23 18.34 8.55
CA SER A 17 8.60 17.33 7.56
C SER A 17 8.41 15.90 8.06
N LYS A 18 8.79 15.60 9.31
CA LYS A 18 8.55 14.28 9.94
C LYS A 18 7.06 13.95 10.02
N HIS A 19 6.24 14.89 10.49
CA HIS A 19 4.80 14.69 10.60
C HIS A 19 4.13 14.48 9.23
N GLU A 20 4.58 15.18 8.19
CA GLU A 20 4.13 14.94 6.81
C GLU A 20 4.54 13.55 6.29
N GLN A 21 5.75 13.11 6.60
CA GLN A 21 6.23 11.77 6.24
C GLN A 21 5.41 10.68 6.93
N GLU A 22 5.09 10.85 8.22
CA GLU A 22 4.25 9.94 8.99
C GLU A 22 2.83 9.87 8.43
N LYS A 23 2.22 11.02 8.11
CA LYS A 23 0.91 11.09 7.44
C LYS A 23 0.91 10.33 6.11
N LYS A 24 1.97 10.51 5.30
CA LYS A 24 2.13 9.77 4.03
C LYS A 24 2.26 8.25 4.27
N HIS A 25 2.99 7.84 5.30
CA HIS A 25 3.14 6.42 5.66
C HIS A 25 1.82 5.82 6.17
N LYS A 26 1.09 6.50 7.06
CA LYS A 26 -0.26 6.10 7.49
C LYS A 26 -1.22 5.91 6.30
N LYS A 27 -1.18 6.80 5.30
CA LYS A 27 -1.95 6.65 4.06
C LYS A 27 -1.52 5.42 3.25
N LEU A 28 -0.22 5.17 3.12
CA LEU A 28 0.32 3.99 2.44
C LEU A 28 -0.15 2.69 3.11
N LEU A 29 -0.07 2.59 4.44
CA LEU A 29 -0.56 1.44 5.21
C LEU A 29 -2.06 1.21 4.99
N LYS A 30 -2.86 2.28 4.96
CA LYS A 30 -4.30 2.18 4.67
C LYS A 30 -4.56 1.64 3.26
N ILE A 31 -3.74 2.03 2.27
CA ILE A 31 -3.82 1.50 0.90
C ILE A 31 -3.43 0.02 0.86
N ILE A 32 -2.34 -0.36 1.53
CA ILE A 32 -1.90 -1.77 1.62
C ILE A 32 -3.01 -2.63 2.21
N ARG A 33 -3.59 -2.23 3.35
CA ARG A 33 -4.67 -2.98 3.99
C ARG A 33 -5.89 -3.17 3.08
N LYS A 34 -6.29 -2.12 2.34
CA LYS A 34 -7.39 -2.22 1.37
C LYS A 34 -7.08 -3.15 0.22
N LEU A 35 -5.85 -3.12 -0.29
CA LEU A 35 -5.42 -4.02 -1.36
C LEU A 35 -5.33 -5.48 -0.88
N GLU A 36 -4.91 -5.72 0.35
CA GLU A 36 -4.89 -7.06 0.95
C GLU A 36 -6.31 -7.61 1.19
N GLU A 37 -7.24 -6.79 1.67
CA GLU A 37 -8.65 -7.19 1.79
C GLU A 37 -9.25 -7.53 0.42
N LYS A 38 -9.01 -6.69 -0.59
CA LYS A 38 -9.46 -6.96 -1.96
C LYS A 38 -8.81 -8.22 -2.53
N LYS A 39 -7.53 -8.45 -2.24
CA LYS A 39 -6.81 -9.67 -2.65
C LYS A 39 -7.49 -10.91 -2.07
N HIS A 40 -7.80 -10.91 -0.78
CA HIS A 40 -8.44 -12.05 -0.11
C HIS A 40 -9.82 -12.35 -0.70
N LYS A 41 -10.65 -11.32 -0.93
CA LYS A 41 -11.96 -11.48 -1.57
C LYS A 41 -11.84 -12.08 -2.96
N LEU A 42 -10.90 -11.58 -3.78
CA LEU A 42 -10.63 -12.14 -5.11
C LEU A 42 -10.08 -13.57 -5.04
N GLU A 43 -9.27 -13.92 -4.04
CA GLU A 43 -8.82 -15.31 -3.84
C GLU A 43 -10.00 -16.24 -3.58
N ASP A 44 -10.94 -15.85 -2.71
CA ASP A 44 -12.16 -16.62 -2.45
C ASP A 44 -13.04 -16.75 -3.70
N GLU A 45 -13.22 -15.66 -4.46
CA GLU A 45 -14.00 -15.67 -5.71
C GLU A 45 -13.36 -16.54 -6.80
N VAL A 46 -12.04 -16.43 -7.00
CA VAL A 46 -11.28 -17.29 -7.93
C VAL A 46 -11.44 -18.75 -7.52
N VAL A 47 -11.29 -19.08 -6.24
CA VAL A 47 -11.43 -20.45 -5.76
C VAL A 47 -12.84 -20.98 -6.04
N ASN A 48 -13.88 -20.20 -5.80
CA ASN A 48 -15.26 -20.64 -6.02
C ASN A 48 -15.61 -20.79 -7.51
N GLU A 49 -15.25 -19.82 -8.35
CA GLU A 49 -15.57 -19.83 -9.78
C GLU A 49 -14.71 -20.84 -10.55
N CYS A 50 -13.41 -20.91 -10.28
CA CYS A 50 -12.50 -21.83 -10.96
C CYS A 50 -12.62 -23.29 -10.46
N LYS A 51 -13.16 -23.53 -9.26
CA LYS A 51 -13.57 -24.89 -8.85
C LYS A 51 -14.74 -25.40 -9.66
N ALA A 52 -15.64 -24.51 -10.05
CA ALA A 52 -16.82 -24.86 -10.84
C ALA A 52 -16.46 -25.05 -12.33
N ASP A 53 -15.66 -24.13 -12.89
CA ASP A 53 -15.12 -24.22 -14.25
C ASP A 53 -13.84 -23.37 -14.39
N ASP A 54 -12.70 -24.05 -14.44
CA ASP A 54 -11.37 -23.41 -14.55
C ASP A 54 -11.05 -22.88 -15.96
N THR A 55 -11.80 -23.33 -16.97
CA THR A 55 -11.69 -22.87 -18.36
C THR A 55 -12.60 -21.70 -18.67
N SER A 56 -13.48 -21.35 -17.73
CA SER A 56 -14.42 -20.25 -17.90
C SER A 56 -13.67 -18.93 -18.11
N HIS A 57 -14.20 -18.11 -19.02
CA HIS A 57 -13.71 -16.74 -19.22
C HIS A 57 -13.71 -15.94 -17.91
N ARG A 58 -14.68 -16.20 -17.02
CA ARG A 58 -14.79 -15.55 -15.71
C ARG A 58 -13.68 -15.97 -14.75
N CYS A 59 -13.34 -17.26 -14.67
CA CYS A 59 -12.18 -17.74 -13.92
C CYS A 59 -10.87 -17.07 -14.41
N HIS A 60 -10.69 -16.98 -15.72
CA HIS A 60 -9.52 -16.31 -16.30
C HIS A 60 -9.44 -14.81 -15.97
N GLU A 61 -10.55 -14.08 -16.06
CA GLU A 61 -10.59 -12.65 -15.73
C GLU A 61 -10.32 -12.40 -14.24
N LEU A 62 -10.94 -13.17 -13.34
CA LEU A 62 -10.70 -13.07 -11.90
C LEU A 62 -9.25 -13.40 -11.54
N THR A 63 -8.66 -14.40 -12.18
CA THR A 63 -7.24 -14.75 -12.00
C THR A 63 -6.30 -13.63 -12.46
N LYS A 64 -6.61 -12.97 -13.59
CA LYS A 64 -5.86 -11.80 -14.05
C LYS A 64 -5.98 -10.65 -13.06
N GLU A 65 -7.18 -10.36 -12.56
CA GLU A 65 -7.39 -9.30 -11.59
C GLU A 65 -6.62 -9.57 -10.30
N LEU A 66 -6.69 -10.79 -9.78
CA LEU A 66 -5.93 -11.22 -8.60
C LEU A 66 -4.42 -11.05 -8.79
N LYS A 67 -3.90 -11.35 -9.98
CA LYS A 67 -2.47 -11.16 -10.31
C LYS A 67 -2.09 -9.69 -10.31
N VAL A 68 -2.95 -8.80 -10.81
CA VAL A 68 -2.73 -7.34 -10.77
C VAL A 68 -2.73 -6.83 -9.34
N VAL A 69 -3.74 -7.19 -8.54
CA VAL A 69 -3.83 -6.78 -7.13
C VAL A 69 -2.63 -7.28 -6.33
N SER A 70 -2.19 -8.52 -6.55
CA SER A 70 -1.00 -9.08 -5.92
C SER A 70 0.29 -8.32 -6.27
N LYS A 71 0.44 -7.88 -7.52
CA LYS A 71 1.57 -7.02 -7.93
C LYS A 71 1.50 -5.64 -7.26
N LEU A 72 0.31 -5.06 -7.10
CA LEU A 72 0.12 -3.78 -6.42
C LEU A 72 0.47 -3.87 -4.94
N VAL A 73 0.03 -4.93 -4.24
CA VAL A 73 0.41 -5.20 -2.84
C VAL A 73 1.93 -5.32 -2.71
N LYS A 74 2.60 -6.10 -3.57
CA LYS A 74 4.06 -6.24 -3.56
C LYS A 74 4.78 -4.91 -3.78
N LYS A 75 4.32 -4.09 -4.73
CA LYS A 75 4.89 -2.76 -4.98
C LYS A 75 4.69 -1.83 -3.77
N ALA A 76 3.51 -1.84 -3.17
CA ALA A 76 3.20 -1.02 -2.01
C ALA A 76 4.05 -1.41 -0.78
N LYS A 77 4.19 -2.71 -0.48
CA LYS A 77 5.07 -3.22 0.58
C LYS A 77 6.55 -2.89 0.36
N LYS A 78 7.04 -2.96 -0.89
CA LYS A 78 8.42 -2.56 -1.23
C LYS A 78 8.68 -1.08 -0.99
N HIS A 79 7.66 -0.24 -1.18
CA HIS A 79 7.75 1.19 -0.91
C HIS A 79 7.73 1.51 0.58
N ASP A 80 7.15 0.62 1.38
CA ASP A 80 7.12 0.68 2.83
C ASP A 80 8.46 0.26 3.45
N SER A 81 9.03 -0.87 3.00
CA SER A 81 10.31 -1.37 3.50
C SER A 81 11.48 -0.43 3.19
N ARG A 82 11.46 0.27 2.05
CA ARG A 82 12.44 1.32 1.70
C ARG A 82 12.34 2.58 2.57
N ARG A 83 11.25 2.75 3.33
CA ARG A 83 11.11 3.85 4.30
C ARG A 83 11.54 3.46 5.71
N GLN A 84 11.68 2.17 6.00
CA GLN A 84 12.09 1.65 7.30
C GLN A 84 13.58 1.27 7.35
N ALA A 85 14.27 1.26 6.20
CA ALA A 85 15.72 1.04 6.05
C ALA A 85 16.45 2.38 5.92
#